data_AF-A0A6H5HKF4-F1
#
_entry.id   AF-A0A6H5HKF4-F1
#
_cell.length_a   1.000
_cell.length_b   1.000
_cell.length_c   1.000
_cell.angle_alpha   90.00
_cell.angle_beta   90.00
_cell.angle_gamma   90.00
#
_symmetry.space_group_name_H-M   'P 1'
#
loop_
_entity.id
_entity.type
_entity.pdbx_description
1 polymer ?
#
loop_
_entity_poly.entity_id
_entity_poly.type
_entity_poly.pdbx_seq_one_letter_code
_entity_poly.pdbx_strand_id
1 'polypeptide(L)'
;DLACASELCRLLTSVYGIEDNGSDAKDSNHYVAEKPVPNIENVCKFRLLSKIKSRTFSMSSGIEGSPGPSRKASTSSYTKRLQKQERDKLKHVSDSEGADNEPVARSHSSPLKIWLDPMDFDYFTTCVRSDDEQLRKPSSVQSSYLKRKSKRMTPHDFRDEKINGVFQTSMSSNQIRILIVDILQSLCQIETLGSSALISCFNFSLDQLCFLQFSVISPSSKHHESLKQGMTRLFLCSLDRILLQVEATNSIVCKGALPIMLRLLDDGIKKAQNSKKQNLALQDFIFGVAYAIINLIHSLLLQHNHPDKLAHFFPHLQQFLTNCSRGRIIDQTVLSIMKFKSVNEKETLSRTRKIVVLLSQLISSFKQMRTKFVHMKLCKKPKHKNCKYALISHHHDNIFGNVYANNLLSSDSNEEGSCAITTLFMVFTRLLSDQAEREVVVRTMQAMMTCGTCCCFPASSLISRILKVIQQSDTKVKNLGLLLLEKTIYREVGAIDLESMCQNCVNVPEKDRSFSDLTKHRWACLEAFQVNMIQLCALPFVSTLFSRF
;
A
#
# COMPACT_ATOMS: atom_id res chain seq x y z
N ASP A 1 -19.18 21.51 11.62
CA ASP A 1 -20.11 21.06 10.55
C ASP A 1 -19.68 19.76 9.85
N LEU A 2 -19.51 18.65 10.59
CA LEU A 2 -19.37 17.32 9.97
C LEU A 2 -20.66 16.88 9.25
N ALA A 3 -21.83 17.24 9.83
CA ALA A 3 -23.13 16.89 9.28
C ALA A 3 -23.33 17.54 7.90
N CYS A 4 -23.04 18.83 7.77
CA CYS A 4 -23.18 19.56 6.50
C CYS A 4 -22.28 18.99 5.39
N ALA A 5 -21.05 18.57 5.71
CA ALA A 5 -20.17 17.93 4.72
C ALA A 5 -20.73 16.58 4.24
N SER A 6 -21.29 15.77 5.15
CA SER A 6 -21.92 14.50 4.78
C SER A 6 -23.21 14.70 3.98
N GLU A 7 -24.01 15.71 4.30
CA GLU A 7 -25.23 16.06 3.57
C GLU A 7 -24.89 16.59 2.18
N LEU A 8 -23.87 17.44 2.07
CA LEU A 8 -23.37 17.95 0.80
C LEU A 8 -22.88 16.82 -0.10
N CYS A 9 -22.13 15.84 0.42
CA CYS A 9 -21.75 14.66 -0.35
C CYS A 9 -22.96 13.94 -0.95
N ARG A 10 -24.02 13.70 -0.14
CA ARG A 10 -25.24 13.03 -0.61
C ARG A 10 -25.96 13.83 -1.69
N LEU A 11 -26.11 15.14 -1.46
CA LEU A 11 -26.74 16.05 -2.41
C LEU A 11 -26.00 16.03 -3.75
N LEU A 12 -24.67 16.20 -3.73
CA LEU A 12 -23.84 16.21 -4.92
C LEU A 12 -23.91 14.89 -5.70
N THR A 13 -23.89 13.74 -5.00
CA THR A 13 -24.05 12.43 -5.66
C THR A 13 -25.43 12.25 -6.29
N SER A 14 -26.48 12.85 -5.70
CA SER A 14 -27.84 12.79 -6.24
C SER A 14 -28.02 13.70 -7.45
N VAL A 15 -27.44 14.90 -7.42
CA VAL A 15 -27.54 15.90 -8.50
C VAL A 15 -26.76 15.48 -9.74
N TYR A 16 -25.69 14.69 -9.58
CA TYR A 16 -24.84 14.24 -10.68
C TYR A 16 -25.61 13.52 -11.82
N GLY A 17 -26.70 12.81 -11.47
CA GLY A 17 -27.51 12.04 -12.43
C GLY A 17 -28.57 12.86 -13.18
N ILE A 18 -28.73 14.15 -12.88
CA ILE A 18 -29.71 15.01 -13.58
C ILE A 18 -29.15 15.33 -14.97
N GLU A 19 -29.74 14.72 -16.00
CA GLU A 19 -29.41 15.03 -17.39
C GLU A 19 -30.15 16.30 -17.83
N ASP A 20 -29.41 17.18 -18.50
CA ASP A 20 -29.99 18.37 -19.12
C ASP A 20 -30.29 18.03 -20.59
N ASN A 21 -31.55 18.20 -21.01
CA ASN A 21 -31.98 18.03 -22.40
C ASN A 21 -31.59 19.25 -23.28
N GLY A 22 -30.90 20.23 -22.72
CA GLY A 22 -30.39 21.39 -23.44
C GLY A 22 -29.28 21.02 -24.43
N SER A 23 -29.40 21.48 -25.67
CA SER A 23 -28.33 21.43 -26.67
C SER A 23 -27.05 22.04 -26.08
N ASP A 24 -25.91 21.36 -26.20
CA ASP A 24 -24.58 21.87 -25.86
C ASP A 24 -24.32 23.21 -26.59
N ALA A 25 -24.72 24.32 -25.97
CA ALA A 25 -24.39 25.65 -26.44
C ALA A 25 -22.88 25.84 -26.28
N LYS A 26 -22.22 26.25 -27.36
CA LYS A 26 -20.77 26.39 -27.50
C LYS A 26 -20.14 27.50 -26.64
N ASP A 27 -20.86 28.07 -25.69
CA ASP A 27 -20.38 29.18 -24.89
C ASP A 27 -19.60 28.66 -23.69
N SER A 28 -18.27 28.73 -23.82
CA SER A 28 -17.31 28.45 -22.76
C SER A 28 -17.52 29.42 -21.59
N ASN A 29 -18.10 28.94 -20.49
CA ASN A 29 -18.25 29.71 -19.26
C ASN A 29 -16.88 30.26 -18.77
N HIS A 30 -16.72 31.59 -18.81
CA HIS A 30 -15.47 32.30 -18.48
C HIS A 30 -15.02 32.16 -17.01
N TYR A 31 -15.90 31.71 -16.11
CA TYR A 31 -15.57 31.45 -14.71
C TYR A 31 -15.03 30.02 -14.48
N VAL A 32 -15.18 29.12 -15.47
CA VAL A 32 -14.66 27.76 -15.40
C VAL A 32 -13.23 27.75 -15.95
N ALA A 33 -12.25 27.92 -15.06
CA ALA A 33 -10.85 27.76 -15.45
C ALA A 33 -10.56 26.27 -15.75
N GLU A 34 -10.07 25.96 -16.96
CA GLU A 34 -9.49 24.64 -17.27
C GLU A 34 -8.22 24.45 -16.43
N LYS A 35 -8.37 23.85 -15.25
CA LYS A 35 -7.21 23.51 -14.41
C LYS A 35 -6.44 22.37 -15.08
N PRO A 36 -5.09 22.43 -15.10
CA PRO A 36 -4.30 21.30 -15.54
C PRO A 36 -4.62 20.10 -14.64
N VAL A 37 -4.99 18.98 -15.27
CA VAL A 37 -5.37 17.77 -14.54
C VAL A 37 -4.15 17.29 -13.74
N PRO A 38 -4.22 17.22 -12.40
CA PRO A 38 -3.07 16.86 -11.59
C PRO A 38 -2.67 15.41 -11.83
N ASN A 39 -1.36 15.13 -11.81
CA ASN A 39 -0.85 13.77 -11.99
C ASN A 39 -1.49 12.81 -10.96
N ILE A 40 -2.02 11.67 -11.43
CA ILE A 40 -2.68 10.65 -10.59
C ILE A 40 -1.78 10.16 -9.46
N GLU A 41 -0.45 10.20 -9.64
CA GLU A 41 0.51 9.85 -8.61
C GLU A 41 0.42 10.69 -7.34
N ASN A 42 -0.17 11.88 -7.41
CA ASN A 42 -0.37 12.74 -6.25
C ASN A 42 -1.39 12.17 -5.27
N VAL A 43 -2.38 11.41 -5.76
CA VAL A 43 -3.40 10.73 -4.94
C VAL A 43 -3.02 9.28 -4.60
N CYS A 44 -2.05 8.69 -5.29
CA CYS A 44 -1.52 7.35 -5.02
C CYS A 44 -0.45 7.36 -3.91
N LYS A 45 -0.85 7.75 -2.70
CA LYS A 45 0.02 7.80 -1.50
C LYS A 45 -0.67 7.16 -0.29
N PHE A 46 -1.20 5.95 -0.48
CA PHE A 46 -2.03 5.30 0.52
C PHE A 46 -1.31 5.10 1.86
N ARG A 47 -2.00 5.45 2.93
CA ARG A 47 -1.55 5.20 4.30
C ARG A 47 -2.15 3.88 4.77
N LEU A 48 -1.30 2.87 4.97
CA LEU A 48 -1.73 1.59 5.53
C LEU A 48 -1.44 1.54 7.04
N LEU A 49 -2.34 0.94 7.80
CA LEU A 49 -2.20 0.68 9.24
C LEU A 49 -1.12 -0.38 9.50
N SER A 50 0.16 -0.02 9.38
CA SER A 50 1.24 -0.93 9.77
C SER A 50 1.50 -0.85 11.27
N LYS A 51 0.90 -1.78 12.04
CA LYS A 51 1.30 -2.06 13.43
C LYS A 51 2.54 -2.98 13.51
N ILE A 52 3.04 -3.47 12.38
CA ILE A 52 4.13 -4.43 12.30
C ILE A 52 5.41 -3.67 11.92
N LYS A 53 6.31 -3.47 12.89
CA LYS A 53 7.65 -2.93 12.59
C LYS A 53 8.34 -3.89 11.63
N SER A 54 8.68 -3.40 10.44
CA SER A 54 9.50 -4.14 9.48
C SER A 54 10.83 -4.50 10.13
N ARG A 55 11.02 -5.78 10.43
CA ARG A 55 12.37 -6.30 10.65
C ARG A 55 12.94 -6.53 9.27
N THR A 56 13.94 -5.74 8.89
CA THR A 56 14.85 -6.12 7.82
C THR A 56 15.55 -7.40 8.27
N PHE A 57 15.19 -8.52 7.66
CA PHE A 57 15.86 -9.80 7.84
C PHE A 57 17.20 -9.74 7.09
N SER A 58 18.15 -8.95 7.60
CA SER A 58 19.56 -9.14 7.30
C SER A 58 20.10 -10.12 8.34
N MET A 59 20.30 -11.36 7.92
CA MET A 59 21.25 -12.23 8.62
C MET A 59 22.63 -11.60 8.44
N SER A 60 23.23 -11.18 9.55
CA SER A 60 24.66 -10.87 9.60
C SER A 60 25.42 -12.09 9.11
N SER A 61 26.33 -11.87 8.16
CA SER A 61 27.31 -12.84 7.68
C SER A 61 28.02 -13.53 8.85
N GLY A 62 27.64 -14.77 9.16
CA GLY A 62 28.44 -15.68 9.96
C GLY A 62 29.55 -16.24 9.10
N ILE A 63 30.57 -15.43 8.83
CA ILE A 63 31.88 -15.92 8.38
C ILE A 63 32.87 -15.32 9.38
N GLU A 64 33.21 -16.12 10.39
CA GLU A 64 34.34 -15.85 11.27
C GLU A 64 35.63 -15.91 10.46
N GLY A 65 36.49 -14.89 10.61
CA GLY A 65 37.86 -14.93 10.11
C GLY A 65 38.33 -13.69 9.37
N SER A 66 38.65 -12.60 10.10
CA SER A 66 39.90 -11.82 9.95
C SER A 66 39.93 -10.60 10.89
N PRO A 67 41.10 -10.24 11.45
CA PRO A 67 41.22 -9.25 12.53
C PRO A 67 41.47 -7.82 12.00
N GLY A 68 40.86 -6.81 12.62
CA GLY A 68 41.24 -5.41 12.40
C GLY A 68 40.34 -4.41 13.15
N PRO A 69 40.87 -3.36 13.81
CA PRO A 69 40.28 -2.78 15.01
C PRO A 69 39.53 -1.45 14.75
N SER A 70 38.41 -1.22 15.45
CA SER A 70 38.10 0.13 15.95
C SER A 70 37.01 0.10 17.01
N ARG A 71 37.42 0.38 18.25
CA ARG A 71 36.57 0.64 19.41
C ARG A 71 36.01 2.06 19.31
N LYS A 72 34.69 2.23 19.40
CA LYS A 72 34.06 3.38 20.07
C LYS A 72 32.81 2.91 20.81
N ALA A 73 32.96 2.67 22.10
CA ALA A 73 31.85 2.44 23.02
C ALA A 73 31.38 3.78 23.57
N SER A 74 30.11 4.12 23.38
CA SER A 74 29.47 5.30 23.98
C SER A 74 28.77 4.91 25.28
N THR A 75 29.30 5.38 26.40
CA THR A 75 28.74 5.34 27.76
C THR A 75 27.53 6.26 27.88
N SER A 76 26.31 5.71 28.07
CA SER A 76 25.14 6.52 28.52
C SER A 76 24.06 5.75 29.30
N SER A 77 24.33 4.54 29.77
CA SER A 77 23.29 3.67 30.38
C SER A 77 23.35 3.51 31.90
N TYR A 78 24.26 4.21 32.61
CA TYR A 78 24.40 4.03 34.06
C TYR A 78 23.50 4.94 34.92
N THR A 79 23.06 6.10 34.43
CA THR A 79 22.32 7.09 35.24
C THR A 79 20.80 6.88 35.29
N LYS A 80 20.21 6.01 34.46
CA LYS A 80 18.75 5.75 34.47
C LYS A 80 18.30 4.65 35.45
N ARG A 81 19.22 3.95 36.11
CA ARG A 81 18.90 2.82 37.00
C ARG A 81 18.71 3.21 38.48
N LEU A 82 19.14 4.39 38.89
CA LEU A 82 19.02 4.85 40.28
C LEU A 82 17.69 5.56 40.60
N GLN A 83 17.03 6.21 39.63
CA GLN A 83 15.76 6.92 39.86
C GLN A 83 14.50 6.03 39.89
N LYS A 84 14.61 4.73 39.56
CA LYS A 84 13.46 3.82 39.56
C LYS A 84 13.24 3.11 40.90
N GLN A 85 14.21 3.16 41.82
CA GLN A 85 14.15 2.40 43.08
C GLN A 85 13.51 3.18 44.25
N GLU A 86 13.26 4.48 44.10
CA GLU A 86 12.61 5.31 45.15
C GLU A 86 11.08 5.43 45.00
N ARG A 87 10.48 5.00 43.87
CA ARG A 87 9.02 5.13 43.64
C ARG A 87 8.18 3.91 44.08
N ASP A 88 8.81 2.78 44.40
CA ASP A 88 8.10 1.54 44.76
C ASP A 88 7.88 1.37 46.28
N LYS A 89 8.11 2.40 47.10
CA LYS A 89 7.93 2.36 48.57
C LYS A 89 6.67 3.03 49.14
N LEU A 90 5.76 3.54 48.31
CA LEU A 90 4.54 4.20 48.77
C LEU A 90 3.34 3.78 47.91
N LYS A 91 2.72 2.64 48.26
CA LYS A 91 1.29 2.32 48.07
C LYS A 91 0.98 0.87 48.48
N HIS A 92 0.70 0.71 49.77
CA HIS A 92 -0.17 -0.35 50.30
C HIS A 92 -1.30 0.34 51.08
N VAL A 93 -2.45 -0.35 51.28
CA VAL A 93 -3.75 0.09 51.87
C VAL A 93 -4.74 0.57 50.78
N SER A 94 -5.99 0.11 50.64
CA SER A 94 -6.81 -1.05 51.10
C SER A 94 -8.14 -1.00 50.30
N ASP A 95 -8.85 -2.12 50.25
CA ASP A 95 -10.09 -2.45 49.51
C ASP A 95 -11.36 -1.62 49.83
N SER A 96 -12.33 -1.55 48.88
CA SER A 96 -13.74 -1.98 49.07
C SER A 96 -14.62 -1.73 47.82
N GLU A 97 -15.63 -2.58 47.68
CA GLU A 97 -16.59 -2.82 46.57
C GLU A 97 -17.67 -1.73 46.33
N GLY A 98 -18.40 -1.84 45.20
CA GLY A 98 -19.72 -1.21 45.01
C GLY A 98 -20.14 -0.96 43.55
N ALA A 99 -21.30 -1.49 43.16
CA ALA A 99 -21.83 -1.61 41.79
C ALA A 99 -22.65 -0.40 41.25
N ASP A 100 -22.92 -0.48 39.94
CA ASP A 100 -24.10 -0.01 39.17
C ASP A 100 -24.11 1.31 38.34
N ASN A 101 -24.51 1.08 37.07
CA ASN A 101 -25.31 1.88 36.11
C ASN A 101 -24.68 2.95 35.18
N GLU A 102 -24.47 2.53 33.91
CA GLU A 102 -24.96 3.12 32.63
C GLU A 102 -24.58 4.58 32.19
N PRO A 103 -24.67 4.90 30.88
CA PRO A 103 -23.54 5.42 30.12
C PRO A 103 -23.55 6.95 29.91
N VAL A 104 -22.37 7.58 29.98
CA VAL A 104 -22.21 8.98 29.57
C VAL A 104 -21.02 9.11 28.61
N ALA A 105 -21.35 9.45 27.37
CA ALA A 105 -20.43 9.87 26.33
C ALA A 105 -19.51 10.99 26.83
N ARG A 106 -18.18 10.77 26.79
CA ARG A 106 -17.19 11.83 26.96
C ARG A 106 -16.04 11.70 25.97
N SER A 107 -15.99 12.71 25.12
CA SER A 107 -14.89 13.18 24.29
C SER A 107 -13.62 13.33 25.14
N HIS A 108 -12.56 12.60 24.81
CA HIS A 108 -11.24 12.80 25.41
C HIS A 108 -10.31 13.48 24.39
N SER A 109 -10.27 14.81 24.42
CA SER A 109 -9.07 15.55 24.06
C SER A 109 -8.14 15.51 25.27
N SER A 110 -6.94 14.97 25.10
CA SER A 110 -5.90 15.02 26.12
C SER A 110 -5.40 16.46 26.27
N PRO A 111 -5.49 17.11 27.44
CA PRO A 111 -4.88 18.41 27.62
C PRO A 111 -3.36 18.26 27.75
N LEU A 112 -2.62 18.88 26.82
CA LEU A 112 -1.19 19.13 26.96
C LEU A 112 -0.94 19.93 28.24
N LYS A 113 -0.41 19.27 29.27
CA LYS A 113 0.02 19.94 30.50
C LYS A 113 1.43 20.48 30.29
N ILE A 114 1.52 21.70 29.79
CA ILE A 114 2.77 22.46 29.72
C ILE A 114 3.11 22.87 31.15
N TRP A 115 4.21 22.37 31.70
CA TRP A 115 4.80 22.88 32.94
C TRP A 115 5.69 24.06 32.56
N LEU A 116 5.27 25.26 32.94
CA LEU A 116 6.14 26.44 32.96
C LEU A 116 6.73 26.53 34.38
N ASP A 117 8.06 26.65 34.45
CA ASP A 117 8.80 26.83 35.70
C ASP A 117 8.45 28.20 36.30
N PRO A 118 8.01 28.31 37.57
CA PRO A 118 7.38 29.52 38.10
C PRO A 118 8.37 30.58 38.58
N MET A 119 9.52 30.76 37.92
CA MET A 119 10.62 31.56 38.46
C MET A 119 11.20 32.65 37.54
N ASP A 120 10.45 33.16 36.57
CA ASP A 120 10.93 34.25 35.70
C ASP A 120 9.84 35.29 35.31
N PHE A 121 9.07 35.78 36.29
CA PHE A 121 8.06 36.84 36.06
C PHE A 121 8.24 38.13 36.89
N ASP A 122 9.36 38.28 37.60
CA ASP A 122 9.63 39.51 38.37
C ASP A 122 10.26 40.65 37.54
N TYR A 123 10.55 40.42 36.26
CA TYR A 123 11.15 41.44 35.38
C TYR A 123 10.13 42.37 34.68
N PHE A 124 8.81 42.09 34.80
CA PHE A 124 7.76 42.87 34.14
C PHE A 124 6.90 43.72 35.09
N THR A 125 7.24 43.76 36.39
CA THR A 125 6.42 44.45 37.41
C THR A 125 6.95 45.83 37.81
N THR A 126 8.12 46.26 37.32
CA THR A 126 8.61 47.63 37.53
C THR A 126 8.07 48.56 36.45
N CYS A 127 6.89 49.12 36.68
CA CYS A 127 6.38 50.27 35.92
C CYS A 127 7.33 51.47 36.07
N VAL A 128 8.17 51.73 35.07
CA VAL A 128 8.82 53.03 34.89
C VAL A 128 7.75 54.01 34.41
N ARG A 129 7.23 54.81 35.34
CA ARG A 129 6.29 55.89 35.03
C ARG A 129 7.07 57.09 34.51
N SER A 130 6.78 57.52 33.28
CA SER A 130 7.13 58.86 32.80
C SER A 130 6.12 59.86 33.34
N ASP A 131 6.61 60.96 33.91
CA ASP A 131 5.88 61.96 34.71
C ASP A 131 4.89 62.87 33.96
N ASP A 132 4.35 62.48 32.81
CA ASP A 132 3.63 63.43 31.91
C ASP A 132 2.20 63.04 31.49
N GLU A 133 1.46 62.22 32.25
CA GLU A 133 0.00 62.09 32.05
C GLU A 133 -0.80 62.65 33.21
N GLN A 134 -1.06 63.96 33.13
CA GLN A 134 -2.07 64.65 33.92
C GLN A 134 -3.50 64.32 33.45
N LEU A 135 -4.30 63.84 34.41
CA LEU A 135 -5.71 64.20 34.66
C LEU A 135 -6.73 64.02 33.53
N ARG A 136 -7.48 62.90 33.55
CA ARG A 136 -8.97 62.91 33.58
C ARG A 136 -9.55 61.72 34.36
N LYS A 137 -10.57 62.02 35.16
CA LYS A 137 -11.26 61.20 36.17
C LYS A 137 -12.09 60.02 35.58
N PRO A 138 -12.46 59.03 36.41
CA PRO A 138 -12.87 57.69 35.98
C PRO A 138 -14.38 57.60 35.71
N SER A 139 -14.76 57.19 34.50
CA SER A 139 -16.13 56.81 34.17
C SER A 139 -16.17 55.33 33.82
N SER A 140 -16.67 54.52 34.76
CA SER A 140 -17.35 53.23 34.57
C SER A 140 -17.05 52.47 33.28
N VAL A 141 -15.86 51.87 33.16
CA VAL A 141 -15.69 50.74 32.24
C VAL A 141 -16.10 49.49 33.00
N GLN A 142 -17.41 49.25 33.07
CA GLN A 142 -17.88 47.90 33.29
C GLN A 142 -17.31 47.06 32.13
N SER A 143 -16.37 46.20 32.50
CA SER A 143 -15.92 45.05 31.74
C SER A 143 -17.14 44.17 31.42
N SER A 144 -17.88 44.59 30.40
CA SER A 144 -18.80 43.71 29.72
C SER A 144 -17.92 42.83 28.84
N TYR A 145 -17.80 41.58 29.27
CA TYR A 145 -17.45 40.46 28.42
C TYR A 145 -18.28 40.56 27.13
N LEU A 146 -17.74 41.20 26.10
CA LEU A 146 -18.22 41.09 24.74
C LEU A 146 -17.88 39.67 24.29
N LYS A 147 -18.72 38.71 24.73
CA LYS A 147 -19.00 37.51 23.95
C LYS A 147 -19.39 38.04 22.58
N ARG A 148 -18.44 38.07 21.63
CA ARG A 148 -18.75 38.18 20.20
C ARG A 148 -19.69 37.02 19.91
N LYS A 149 -21.00 37.26 19.97
CA LYS A 149 -21.99 36.36 19.39
C LYS A 149 -21.58 36.27 17.93
N SER A 150 -21.06 35.13 17.49
CA SER A 150 -20.80 34.91 16.07
C SER A 150 -22.13 35.15 15.38
N LYS A 151 -22.22 36.24 14.60
CA LYS A 151 -23.41 36.55 13.83
C LYS A 151 -23.72 35.29 13.02
N ARG A 152 -24.92 34.71 13.17
CA ARG A 152 -25.35 33.61 12.30
C ARG A 152 -25.35 34.18 10.89
N MET A 153 -24.32 33.86 10.12
CA MET A 153 -24.24 34.29 8.74
C MET A 153 -25.41 33.64 7.99
N THR A 154 -26.19 34.48 7.35
CA THR A 154 -27.27 34.06 6.45
C THR A 154 -26.69 33.88 5.05
N PRO A 155 -27.32 33.08 4.16
CA PRO A 155 -26.86 32.93 2.78
C PRO A 155 -26.70 34.26 2.03
N HIS A 156 -27.46 35.29 2.42
CA HIS A 156 -27.37 36.64 1.86
C HIS A 156 -26.06 37.36 2.22
N ASP A 157 -25.44 37.03 3.37
CA ASP A 157 -24.16 37.60 3.78
C ASP A 157 -22.97 37.10 2.93
N PHE A 158 -23.20 36.08 2.09
CA PHE A 158 -22.22 35.53 1.15
C PHE A 158 -22.47 35.98 -0.30
N ARG A 159 -23.43 36.88 -0.56
CA ARG A 159 -23.67 37.41 -1.91
C ARG A 159 -22.78 38.62 -2.17
N ASP A 160 -21.98 38.52 -3.21
CA ASP A 160 -21.19 39.60 -3.80
C ASP A 160 -21.58 39.73 -5.28
N GLU A 161 -21.35 40.88 -5.91
CA GLU A 161 -21.58 41.11 -7.34
C GLU A 161 -20.88 40.05 -8.20
N LYS A 162 -19.68 39.62 -7.81
CA LYS A 162 -18.95 38.52 -8.47
C LYS A 162 -19.68 37.18 -8.36
N ILE A 163 -20.21 36.87 -7.19
CA ILE A 163 -20.93 35.62 -6.93
C ILE A 163 -22.27 35.62 -7.68
N ASN A 164 -22.97 36.75 -7.70
CA ASN A 164 -24.17 36.93 -8.51
C ASN A 164 -23.87 36.78 -10.02
N GLY A 165 -22.74 37.31 -10.49
CA GLY A 165 -22.27 37.11 -11.86
C GLY A 165 -22.07 35.64 -12.21
N VAL A 166 -21.46 34.85 -11.30
CA VAL A 166 -21.32 33.39 -11.47
C VAL A 166 -22.69 32.70 -11.55
N PHE A 167 -23.63 33.04 -10.65
CA PHE A 167 -24.97 32.43 -10.63
C PHE A 167 -25.82 32.80 -11.86
N GLN A 168 -25.53 33.91 -12.54
CA GLN A 168 -26.21 34.33 -13.77
C GLN A 168 -25.64 33.64 -15.02
N THR A 169 -24.50 32.94 -14.91
CA THR A 169 -23.89 32.25 -16.04
C THR A 169 -24.40 30.81 -16.14
N SER A 170 -24.74 30.34 -17.34
CA SER A 170 -25.08 28.94 -17.54
C SER A 170 -23.82 28.04 -17.51
N MET A 171 -23.99 26.79 -17.09
CA MET A 171 -22.95 25.76 -17.14
C MET A 171 -23.46 24.58 -17.95
N SER A 172 -22.61 23.98 -18.76
CA SER A 172 -22.97 22.73 -19.44
C SER A 172 -23.04 21.57 -18.44
N SER A 173 -23.85 20.55 -18.76
CA SER A 173 -23.97 19.34 -17.93
C SER A 173 -22.60 18.69 -17.66
N ASN A 174 -21.69 18.71 -18.65
CA ASN A 174 -20.32 18.20 -18.49
C ASN A 174 -19.47 19.02 -17.51
N GLN A 175 -19.58 20.35 -17.54
CA GLN A 175 -18.89 21.22 -16.59
C GLN A 175 -19.41 21.00 -15.16
N ILE A 176 -20.72 20.83 -15.00
CA ILE A 176 -21.35 20.53 -13.71
C ILE A 176 -20.83 19.19 -13.18
N ARG A 177 -20.80 18.14 -14.01
CA ARG A 177 -20.29 16.82 -13.62
C ARG A 177 -18.84 16.87 -13.15
N ILE A 178 -17.96 17.59 -13.86
CA ILE A 178 -16.56 17.77 -13.44
C ILE A 178 -16.47 18.54 -12.11
N LEU A 179 -17.22 19.63 -11.97
CA LEU A 179 -17.25 20.42 -10.73
C LEU A 179 -17.70 19.57 -9.53
N ILE A 180 -18.74 18.76 -9.70
CA ILE A 180 -19.21 17.83 -8.66
C ILE A 180 -18.09 16.89 -8.22
N VAL A 181 -17.36 16.31 -9.18
CA VAL A 181 -16.24 15.40 -8.88
C VAL A 181 -15.13 16.10 -8.11
N ASP A 182 -14.76 17.32 -8.51
CA ASP A 182 -13.71 18.10 -7.84
C ASP A 182 -14.10 18.47 -6.40
N ILE A 183 -15.36 18.85 -6.18
CA ILE A 183 -15.88 19.15 -4.85
C ILE A 183 -15.89 17.87 -3.99
N LEU A 184 -16.40 16.75 -4.51
CA LEU A 184 -16.39 15.46 -3.80
C LEU A 184 -14.98 15.00 -3.45
N GLN A 185 -14.02 15.20 -4.35
CA GLN A 185 -12.61 14.88 -4.09
C GLN A 185 -12.05 15.74 -2.96
N SER A 186 -12.35 17.03 -2.95
CA SER A 186 -11.95 17.96 -1.90
C SER A 186 -12.57 17.61 -0.55
N LEU A 187 -13.85 17.23 -0.53
CA LEU A 187 -14.55 16.76 0.68
C LEU A 187 -13.93 15.47 1.23
N CYS A 188 -13.55 14.53 0.37
CA CYS A 188 -12.87 13.29 0.78
C CYS A 188 -11.52 13.56 1.47
N GLN A 189 -10.86 14.68 1.21
CA GLN A 189 -9.58 15.03 1.84
C GLN A 189 -9.74 15.60 3.27
N ILE A 190 -10.95 15.99 3.67
CA ILE A 190 -11.22 16.53 5.01
C ILE A 190 -11.11 15.42 6.06
N GLU A 191 -10.12 15.47 6.95
CA GLU A 191 -9.80 14.41 7.92
C GLU A 191 -10.98 13.96 8.80
N THR A 192 -11.95 14.84 9.05
CA THR A 192 -13.11 14.57 9.89
C THR A 192 -14.30 14.00 9.13
N LEU A 193 -14.25 13.79 7.80
CA LEU A 193 -15.40 13.24 7.07
C LEU A 193 -15.76 11.84 7.59
N GLY A 194 -17.05 11.60 7.85
CA GLY A 194 -17.56 10.34 8.36
C GLY A 194 -17.39 9.17 7.38
N SER A 195 -17.29 7.95 7.93
CA SER A 195 -17.13 6.70 7.17
C SER A 195 -18.24 6.46 6.16
N SER A 196 -19.49 6.82 6.51
CA SER A 196 -20.65 6.68 5.63
C SER A 196 -20.52 7.51 4.35
N ALA A 197 -20.11 8.78 4.46
CA ALA A 197 -19.89 9.66 3.32
C ALA A 197 -18.73 9.18 2.44
N LEU A 198 -17.65 8.68 3.04
CA LEU A 198 -16.53 8.07 2.30
C LEU A 198 -16.97 6.85 1.51
N ILE A 199 -17.72 5.93 2.15
CA ILE A 199 -18.27 4.73 1.49
C ILE A 199 -19.23 5.13 0.35
N SER A 200 -20.07 6.14 0.56
CA SER A 200 -20.96 6.67 -0.49
C SER A 200 -20.17 7.23 -1.67
N CYS A 201 -19.14 8.05 -1.42
CA CYS A 201 -18.28 8.59 -2.49
C CYS A 201 -17.54 7.49 -3.23
N PHE A 202 -17.03 6.48 -2.51
CA PHE A 202 -16.38 5.32 -3.10
C PHE A 202 -17.32 4.55 -4.02
N ASN A 203 -18.49 4.13 -3.53
CA ASN A 203 -19.46 3.37 -4.32
C ASN A 203 -19.93 4.17 -5.53
N PHE A 204 -20.27 5.45 -5.33
CA PHE A 204 -20.61 6.36 -6.42
C PHE A 204 -19.52 6.41 -7.49
N SER A 205 -18.26 6.64 -7.10
CA SER A 205 -17.15 6.68 -8.06
C SER A 205 -16.93 5.35 -8.77
N LEU A 206 -17.12 4.22 -8.08
CA LEU A 206 -16.96 2.88 -8.67
C LEU A 206 -18.06 2.58 -9.68
N ASP A 207 -19.32 2.92 -9.36
CA ASP A 207 -20.46 2.76 -10.26
C ASP A 207 -20.31 3.61 -11.51
N GLN A 208 -19.89 4.87 -11.35
CA GLN A 208 -19.63 5.77 -12.47
C GLN A 208 -18.43 5.31 -13.31
N LEU A 209 -17.37 4.77 -12.70
CA LEU A 209 -16.29 4.16 -13.46
C LEU A 209 -16.75 2.94 -14.26
N CYS A 210 -17.64 2.11 -13.73
CA CYS A 210 -18.27 1.02 -14.49
C CYS A 210 -19.04 1.56 -15.69
N PHE A 211 -19.89 2.58 -15.49
CA PHE A 211 -20.63 3.21 -16.58
C PHE A 211 -19.71 3.79 -17.65
N LEU A 212 -18.69 4.56 -17.27
CA LEU A 212 -17.73 5.17 -18.19
C LEU A 212 -16.82 4.15 -18.89
N GLN A 213 -16.53 3.03 -18.22
CA GLN A 213 -15.66 1.99 -18.75
C GLN A 213 -16.40 1.04 -19.69
N PHE A 214 -17.63 0.63 -19.38
CA PHE A 214 -18.35 -0.39 -20.16
C PHE A 214 -19.31 0.20 -21.19
N SER A 215 -19.62 1.50 -21.14
CA SER A 215 -20.45 2.16 -22.15
C SER A 215 -19.89 1.99 -23.56
N VAL A 216 -20.79 1.72 -24.52
CA VAL A 216 -20.50 1.51 -25.95
C VAL A 216 -20.28 2.84 -26.69
N ILE A 217 -20.64 3.97 -26.06
CA ILE A 217 -20.51 5.31 -26.64
C ILE A 217 -19.03 5.56 -26.95
N SER A 218 -18.76 5.99 -28.19
CA SER A 218 -17.42 6.22 -28.71
C SER A 218 -16.58 7.03 -27.71
N PRO A 219 -15.38 6.57 -27.32
CA PRO A 219 -14.50 7.22 -26.34
C PRO A 219 -13.87 8.54 -26.86
N SER A 220 -14.43 9.15 -27.90
CA SER A 220 -13.83 10.24 -28.67
C SER A 220 -14.10 11.64 -28.14
N SER A 221 -14.83 11.81 -27.02
CA SER A 221 -14.99 13.13 -26.41
C SER A 221 -13.94 13.36 -25.32
N LYS A 222 -13.19 14.48 -25.43
CA LYS A 222 -12.23 14.97 -24.40
C LYS A 222 -12.88 14.99 -23.00
N HIS A 223 -14.18 15.25 -22.94
CA HIS A 223 -14.97 15.27 -21.70
C HIS A 223 -15.10 13.89 -21.04
N HIS A 224 -15.34 12.82 -21.82
CA HIS A 224 -15.43 11.46 -21.26
C HIS A 224 -14.11 11.03 -20.61
N GLU A 225 -12.99 11.35 -21.26
CA GLU A 225 -11.65 11.08 -20.73
C GLU A 225 -11.37 11.86 -19.45
N SER A 226 -11.68 13.15 -19.43
CA SER A 226 -11.52 14.02 -18.26
C SER A 226 -12.37 13.54 -17.08
N LEU A 227 -13.62 13.15 -17.34
CA LEU A 227 -14.53 12.65 -16.32
C LEU A 227 -14.06 11.32 -15.73
N LYS A 228 -13.62 10.39 -16.59
CA LYS A 228 -13.04 9.11 -16.15
C LYS A 228 -11.80 9.31 -15.29
N GLN A 229 -10.95 10.25 -15.67
CA GLN A 229 -9.78 10.67 -14.91
C GLN A 229 -10.17 11.24 -13.54
N GLY A 230 -11.13 12.17 -13.49
CA GLY A 230 -11.66 12.72 -12.24
C GLY A 230 -12.24 11.64 -11.32
N MET A 231 -13.08 10.76 -11.87
CA MET A 231 -13.67 9.64 -11.13
C MET A 231 -12.63 8.67 -10.59
N THR A 232 -11.57 8.39 -11.35
CA THR A 232 -10.46 7.55 -10.86
C THR A 232 -9.77 8.20 -9.64
N ARG A 233 -9.61 9.53 -9.63
CA ARG A 233 -9.01 10.25 -8.49
C ARG A 233 -9.94 10.28 -7.28
N LEU A 234 -11.23 10.53 -7.47
CA LEU A 234 -12.23 10.46 -6.40
C LEU A 234 -12.28 9.07 -5.76
N PHE A 235 -12.29 8.03 -6.60
CA PHE A 235 -12.19 6.63 -6.19
C PHE A 235 -10.96 6.36 -5.32
N LEU A 236 -9.78 6.83 -5.74
CA LEU A 236 -8.55 6.66 -4.96
C LEU A 236 -8.56 7.48 -3.66
N CYS A 237 -9.05 8.72 -3.68
CA CYS A 237 -9.08 9.59 -2.50
C CYS A 237 -10.01 9.05 -1.40
N SER A 238 -11.18 8.54 -1.80
CA SER A 238 -12.11 7.89 -0.87
C SER A 238 -11.52 6.59 -0.32
N LEU A 239 -10.90 5.77 -1.18
CA LEU A 239 -10.30 4.50 -0.77
C LEU A 239 -9.13 4.67 0.21
N ASP A 240 -8.20 5.63 0.02
CA ASP A 240 -7.09 5.88 0.96
C ASP A 240 -7.58 5.93 2.41
N ARG A 241 -8.67 6.65 2.63
CA ARG A 241 -9.24 6.84 3.96
C ARG A 241 -10.09 5.68 4.43
N ILE A 242 -10.79 4.99 3.53
CA ILE A 242 -11.52 3.76 3.86
C ILE A 242 -10.57 2.69 4.36
N LEU A 243 -9.38 2.54 3.75
CA LEU A 243 -8.39 1.53 4.17
C LEU A 243 -7.84 1.75 5.59
N LEU A 244 -8.00 2.95 6.15
CA LEU A 244 -7.68 3.27 7.55
C LEU A 244 -8.78 2.86 8.54
N GLN A 245 -9.96 2.45 8.05
CA GLN A 245 -11.13 2.11 8.85
C GLN A 245 -11.55 0.67 8.56
N VAL A 246 -11.41 -0.23 9.53
CA VAL A 246 -11.63 -1.68 9.36
C VAL A 246 -13.09 -1.95 8.98
N GLU A 247 -14.03 -1.29 9.65
CA GLU A 247 -15.47 -1.45 9.43
C GLU A 247 -15.87 -0.98 8.03
N ALA A 248 -15.31 0.16 7.58
CA ALA A 248 -15.57 0.69 6.24
C ALA A 248 -14.95 -0.20 5.16
N THR A 249 -13.73 -0.70 5.37
CA THR A 249 -13.06 -1.65 4.47
C THR A 249 -13.90 -2.92 4.29
N ASN A 250 -14.35 -3.51 5.40
CA ASN A 250 -15.20 -4.70 5.35
C ASN A 250 -16.53 -4.41 4.64
N SER A 251 -17.14 -3.25 4.89
CA SER A 251 -18.40 -2.86 4.23
C SER A 251 -18.29 -2.83 2.71
N ILE A 252 -17.23 -2.21 2.16
CA ILE A 252 -17.05 -2.16 0.70
C ILE A 252 -16.69 -3.52 0.11
N VAL A 253 -15.96 -4.36 0.85
CA VAL A 253 -15.57 -5.69 0.41
C VAL A 253 -16.77 -6.64 0.39
N CYS A 254 -17.62 -6.62 1.42
CA CYS A 254 -18.88 -7.37 1.45
C CYS A 254 -19.84 -6.96 0.33
N LYS A 255 -19.81 -5.68 -0.11
CA LYS A 255 -20.57 -5.19 -1.27
C LYS A 255 -20.00 -5.61 -2.62
N GLY A 256 -18.91 -6.37 -2.66
CA GLY A 256 -18.32 -6.86 -3.91
C GLY A 256 -17.42 -5.85 -4.63
N ALA A 257 -16.82 -4.88 -3.93
CA ALA A 257 -15.93 -3.91 -4.56
C ALA A 257 -14.72 -4.57 -5.27
N LEU A 258 -14.10 -5.59 -4.64
CA LEU A 258 -12.93 -6.28 -5.19
C LEU A 258 -13.17 -6.91 -6.58
N PRO A 259 -14.19 -7.78 -6.78
CA PRO A 259 -14.45 -8.36 -8.10
C PRO A 259 -14.80 -7.31 -9.15
N ILE A 260 -15.48 -6.22 -8.79
CA ILE A 260 -15.76 -5.11 -9.71
C ILE A 260 -14.46 -4.42 -10.13
N MET A 261 -13.59 -4.08 -9.18
CA MET A 261 -12.28 -3.47 -9.44
C MET A 261 -11.40 -4.36 -10.34
N LEU A 262 -11.37 -5.66 -10.07
CA LEU A 262 -10.62 -6.62 -10.89
C LEU A 262 -11.15 -6.68 -12.33
N ARG A 263 -12.48 -6.69 -12.52
CA ARG A 263 -13.10 -6.66 -13.85
C ARG A 263 -12.83 -5.35 -14.60
N LEU A 264 -12.90 -4.21 -13.91
CA LEU A 264 -12.53 -2.90 -14.46
C LEU A 264 -11.09 -2.87 -14.97
N LEU A 265 -10.15 -3.43 -14.19
CA LEU A 265 -8.75 -3.50 -14.57
C LEU A 265 -8.54 -4.42 -15.78
N ASP A 266 -9.14 -5.61 -15.79
CA ASP A 266 -9.04 -6.57 -16.91
C ASP A 266 -9.58 -5.97 -18.22
N ASP A 267 -10.71 -5.27 -18.17
CA ASP A 267 -11.25 -4.56 -19.35
C ASP A 267 -10.35 -3.40 -19.79
N GLY A 268 -9.84 -2.61 -18.83
CA GLY A 268 -8.87 -1.54 -19.11
C GLY A 268 -7.63 -2.06 -19.83
N ILE A 269 -7.08 -3.18 -19.37
CA ILE A 269 -5.95 -3.88 -20.00
C ILE A 269 -6.30 -4.31 -21.43
N LYS A 270 -7.45 -4.98 -21.64
CA LYS A 270 -7.89 -5.42 -22.98
C LYS A 270 -8.03 -4.24 -23.95
N LYS A 271 -8.60 -3.12 -23.50
CA LYS A 271 -8.72 -1.90 -24.30
C LYS A 271 -7.35 -1.29 -24.63
N ALA A 272 -6.42 -1.26 -23.69
CA ALA A 272 -5.05 -0.80 -23.94
C ALA A 272 -4.30 -1.74 -24.88
N GLN A 273 -4.63 -3.03 -24.89
CA GLN A 273 -4.03 -4.00 -25.80
C GLN A 273 -4.51 -3.83 -27.24
N ASN A 274 -5.80 -3.53 -27.42
CA ASN A 274 -6.44 -3.40 -28.74
C ASN A 274 -6.38 -1.98 -29.33
N SER A 275 -6.14 -0.96 -28.51
CA SER A 275 -6.08 0.43 -28.98
C SER A 275 -4.81 0.71 -29.77
N LYS A 276 -4.97 1.24 -30.99
CA LYS A 276 -3.86 1.78 -31.79
C LYS A 276 -3.42 3.17 -31.30
N LYS A 277 -4.30 3.91 -30.63
CA LYS A 277 -4.02 5.25 -30.10
C LYS A 277 -3.62 5.15 -28.62
N GLN A 278 -2.50 5.76 -28.27
CA GLN A 278 -2.05 5.85 -26.88
C GLN A 278 -2.83 6.95 -26.17
N ASN A 279 -3.74 6.54 -25.29
CA ASN A 279 -4.56 7.40 -24.44
C ASN A 279 -4.03 7.45 -22.99
N LEU A 280 -3.48 8.58 -22.55
CA LEU A 280 -2.94 8.74 -21.20
C LEU A 280 -4.01 8.60 -20.11
N ALA A 281 -5.27 8.97 -20.38
CA ALA A 281 -6.38 8.78 -19.43
C ALA A 281 -6.65 7.28 -19.17
N LEU A 282 -6.44 6.43 -20.17
CA LEU A 282 -6.53 4.98 -20.00
C LEU A 282 -5.37 4.44 -19.17
N GLN A 283 -4.15 4.97 -19.36
CA GLN A 283 -3.00 4.60 -18.52
C GLN A 283 -3.20 5.02 -17.05
N ASP A 284 -3.72 6.24 -16.81
CA ASP A 284 -4.09 6.73 -15.48
C ASP A 284 -5.08 5.78 -14.81
N PHE A 285 -6.15 5.43 -15.53
CA PHE A 285 -7.17 4.50 -15.04
C PHE A 285 -6.59 3.12 -14.68
N ILE A 286 -5.83 2.49 -15.58
CA ILE A 286 -5.21 1.17 -15.35
C ILE A 286 -4.30 1.22 -14.12
N PHE A 287 -3.43 2.23 -14.04
CA PHE A 287 -2.53 2.41 -12.91
C PHE A 287 -3.31 2.63 -11.60
N GLY A 288 -4.31 3.50 -11.59
CA GLY A 288 -5.12 3.83 -10.42
C GLY A 288 -5.87 2.61 -9.87
N VAL A 289 -6.56 1.86 -10.74
CA VAL A 289 -7.30 0.67 -10.31
C VAL A 289 -6.36 -0.43 -9.81
N ALA A 290 -5.21 -0.65 -10.47
CA ALA A 290 -4.21 -1.62 -10.00
C ALA A 290 -3.61 -1.22 -8.64
N TYR A 291 -3.28 0.07 -8.47
CA TYR A 291 -2.79 0.63 -7.22
C TYR A 291 -3.79 0.39 -6.08
N ALA A 292 -5.08 0.64 -6.33
CA ALA A 292 -6.16 0.41 -5.39
C ALA A 292 -6.30 -1.06 -4.99
N ILE A 293 -6.30 -1.99 -5.96
CA ILE A 293 -6.43 -3.43 -5.72
C ILE A 293 -5.30 -3.94 -4.83
N ILE A 294 -4.04 -3.64 -5.18
CA ILE A 294 -2.88 -4.15 -4.44
C ILE A 294 -2.92 -3.65 -2.99
N ASN A 295 -3.25 -2.37 -2.78
CA ASN A 295 -3.35 -1.81 -1.43
C ASN A 295 -4.57 -2.31 -0.65
N LEU A 296 -5.70 -2.59 -1.31
CA LEU A 296 -6.86 -3.20 -0.66
C LEU A 296 -6.50 -4.60 -0.12
N ILE A 297 -5.88 -5.45 -0.95
CA ILE A 297 -5.41 -6.78 -0.52
C ILE A 297 -4.37 -6.67 0.60
N HIS A 298 -3.44 -5.72 0.49
CA HIS A 298 -2.46 -5.47 1.54
C HIS A 298 -3.13 -5.04 2.85
N SER A 299 -4.10 -4.12 2.80
CA SER A 299 -4.86 -3.69 3.98
C SER A 299 -5.62 -4.85 4.60
N LEU A 300 -6.33 -5.65 3.79
CA LEU A 300 -7.06 -6.82 4.28
C LEU A 300 -6.13 -7.83 4.97
N LEU A 301 -4.94 -8.09 4.43
CA LEU A 301 -3.93 -8.94 5.08
C LEU A 301 -3.52 -8.40 6.46
N LEU A 302 -3.31 -7.08 6.57
CA LEU A 302 -2.91 -6.44 7.82
C LEU A 302 -4.05 -6.37 8.85
N GLN A 303 -5.29 -6.24 8.39
CA GLN A 303 -6.50 -6.21 9.22
C GLN A 303 -6.84 -7.62 9.75
N HIS A 304 -6.64 -8.68 8.95
CA HIS A 304 -6.87 -10.08 9.33
C HIS A 304 -5.61 -10.75 9.92
N ASN A 305 -4.92 -10.04 10.81
CA ASN A 305 -3.62 -10.47 11.35
C ASN A 305 -3.67 -11.51 12.49
N HIS A 306 -4.80 -12.20 12.67
CA HIS A 306 -5.02 -13.25 13.66
C HIS A 306 -5.48 -14.54 12.94
N PRO A 307 -5.06 -15.74 13.37
CA PRO A 307 -5.41 -17.00 12.70
C PRO A 307 -6.92 -17.17 12.47
N ASP A 308 -7.76 -16.88 13.47
CA ASP A 308 -9.22 -17.05 13.40
C ASP A 308 -9.90 -16.15 12.36
N LYS A 309 -9.22 -15.07 11.96
CA LYS A 309 -9.74 -14.12 10.98
C LYS A 309 -9.28 -14.44 9.55
N LEU A 310 -8.31 -15.34 9.37
CA LEU A 310 -7.77 -15.66 8.04
C LEU A 310 -8.79 -16.30 7.11
N ALA A 311 -9.72 -17.09 7.64
CA ALA A 311 -10.80 -17.72 6.88
C ALA A 311 -11.57 -16.68 6.03
N HIS A 312 -11.81 -15.49 6.58
CA HIS A 312 -12.52 -14.40 5.89
C HIS A 312 -11.66 -13.72 4.81
N PHE A 313 -10.34 -13.83 4.89
CA PHE A 313 -9.42 -13.23 3.93
C PHE A 313 -9.17 -14.09 2.69
N PHE A 314 -9.18 -15.42 2.82
CA PHE A 314 -8.85 -16.32 1.71
C PHE A 314 -9.70 -16.15 0.45
N PRO A 315 -11.03 -15.99 0.51
CA PRO A 315 -11.84 -15.79 -0.70
C PRO A 315 -11.38 -14.57 -1.51
N HIS A 316 -11.00 -13.48 -0.82
CA HIS A 316 -10.49 -12.27 -1.46
C HIS A 316 -9.09 -12.47 -2.02
N LEU A 317 -8.23 -13.22 -1.33
CA LEU A 317 -6.91 -13.58 -1.83
C LEU A 317 -7.01 -14.44 -3.09
N GLN A 318 -7.84 -15.48 -3.07
CA GLN A 318 -8.07 -16.34 -4.24
C GLN A 318 -8.59 -15.51 -5.41
N GLN A 319 -9.63 -14.68 -5.22
CA GLN A 319 -10.14 -13.78 -6.25
C GLN A 319 -9.04 -12.93 -6.90
N PHE A 320 -8.13 -12.37 -6.08
CA PHE A 320 -7.00 -11.59 -6.57
C PHE A 320 -5.97 -12.42 -7.37
N LEU A 321 -5.70 -13.65 -6.94
CA LEU A 321 -4.68 -14.52 -7.55
C LEU A 321 -5.19 -15.30 -8.78
N THR A 322 -6.48 -15.66 -8.86
CA THR A 322 -6.99 -16.62 -9.86
C THR A 322 -8.01 -16.02 -10.83
N ASN A 323 -8.91 -15.15 -10.36
CA ASN A 323 -10.18 -14.91 -11.07
C ASN A 323 -10.08 -13.97 -12.28
N CYS A 324 -8.94 -13.31 -12.51
CA CYS A 324 -8.76 -12.43 -13.67
C CYS A 324 -7.49 -12.72 -14.47
N SER A 325 -7.64 -12.70 -15.80
CA SER A 325 -6.58 -12.95 -16.78
C SER A 325 -5.77 -14.24 -16.54
N ARG A 326 -6.40 -15.31 -16.02
CA ARG A 326 -5.75 -16.58 -15.62
C ARG A 326 -4.58 -16.37 -14.62
N GLY A 327 -4.79 -15.48 -13.64
CA GLY A 327 -3.79 -15.14 -12.62
C GLY A 327 -2.62 -14.28 -13.11
N ARG A 328 -2.76 -13.66 -14.29
CA ARG A 328 -1.74 -12.80 -14.90
C ARG A 328 -2.05 -11.31 -14.86
N ILE A 329 -3.08 -10.89 -14.13
CA ILE A 329 -3.56 -9.51 -14.18
C ILE A 329 -2.47 -8.48 -13.86
N ILE A 330 -1.57 -8.77 -12.91
CA ILE A 330 -0.49 -7.83 -12.52
C ILE A 330 0.59 -7.72 -13.60
N ASP A 331 1.07 -8.84 -14.17
CA ASP A 331 2.05 -8.74 -15.26
C ASP A 331 1.45 -8.09 -16.50
N GLN A 332 0.19 -8.39 -16.84
CA GLN A 332 -0.52 -7.71 -17.91
C GLN A 332 -0.73 -6.22 -17.64
N THR A 333 -0.94 -5.82 -16.40
CA THR A 333 -1.02 -4.41 -15.99
C THR A 333 0.29 -3.69 -16.29
N VAL A 334 1.42 -4.25 -15.83
CA VAL A 334 2.75 -3.64 -16.04
C VAL A 334 3.05 -3.55 -17.54
N LEU A 335 2.85 -4.64 -18.29
CA LEU A 335 3.05 -4.65 -19.74
C LEU A 335 2.16 -3.62 -20.46
N SER A 336 0.91 -3.47 -20.03
CA SER A 336 -0.02 -2.49 -20.61
C SER A 336 0.40 -1.06 -20.33
N ILE A 337 0.85 -0.75 -19.11
CA ILE A 337 1.39 0.58 -18.75
C ILE A 337 2.62 0.90 -19.57
N MET A 338 3.52 -0.08 -19.77
CA MET A 338 4.75 0.10 -20.54
C MET A 338 4.51 0.41 -22.03
N LYS A 339 3.35 0.05 -22.61
CA LYS A 339 3.01 0.41 -24.00
C LYS A 339 2.96 1.93 -24.24
N PHE A 340 2.75 2.73 -23.21
CA PHE A 340 2.65 4.19 -23.30
C PHE A 340 3.99 4.91 -23.15
N LYS A 341 5.10 4.16 -23.07
CA LYS A 341 6.45 4.71 -22.88
C LYS A 341 6.80 5.76 -23.94
N SER A 342 6.40 5.56 -25.20
CA SER A 342 6.70 6.50 -26.30
C SER A 342 6.06 7.87 -26.13
N VAL A 343 4.97 8.00 -25.37
CA VAL A 343 4.30 9.28 -25.13
C VAL A 343 4.79 9.94 -23.84
N ASN A 344 4.95 9.17 -22.76
CA ASN A 344 5.43 9.72 -21.48
C ASN A 344 6.29 8.71 -20.72
N GLU A 345 7.57 8.65 -21.09
CA GLU A 345 8.52 7.68 -20.54
C GLU A 345 8.68 7.83 -19.01
N LYS A 346 8.89 9.06 -18.53
CA LYS A 346 9.17 9.33 -17.11
C LYS A 346 8.02 8.86 -16.20
N GLU A 347 6.79 9.21 -16.53
CA GLU A 347 5.63 8.78 -15.74
C GLU A 347 5.35 7.29 -15.89
N THR A 348 5.49 6.75 -17.10
CA THR A 348 5.31 5.32 -17.36
C THR A 348 6.25 4.48 -16.49
N LEU A 349 7.54 4.84 -16.46
CA LEU A 349 8.54 4.16 -15.64
C LEU A 349 8.28 4.34 -14.13
N SER A 350 7.86 5.53 -13.70
CA SER A 350 7.48 5.80 -12.31
C SER A 350 6.31 4.93 -11.84
N ARG A 351 5.25 4.84 -12.65
CA ARG A 351 4.05 4.02 -12.37
C ARG A 351 4.39 2.54 -12.29
N THR A 352 5.16 2.02 -13.26
CA THR A 352 5.64 0.63 -13.25
C THR A 352 6.47 0.35 -12.00
N ARG A 353 7.40 1.25 -11.65
CA ARG A 353 8.20 1.14 -10.42
C ARG A 353 7.32 1.08 -9.18
N LYS A 354 6.28 1.91 -9.08
CA LYS A 354 5.34 1.90 -7.94
C LYS A 354 4.61 0.57 -7.80
N ILE A 355 4.11 -0.01 -8.90
CA ILE A 355 3.43 -1.33 -8.87
C ILE A 355 4.39 -2.42 -8.38
N VAL A 356 5.62 -2.45 -8.92
CA VAL A 356 6.65 -3.41 -8.52
C VAL A 356 7.00 -3.29 -7.03
N VAL A 357 7.12 -2.06 -6.52
CA VAL A 357 7.39 -1.80 -5.09
C VAL A 357 6.21 -2.24 -4.21
N LEU A 358 4.97 -1.94 -4.60
CA LEU A 358 3.78 -2.38 -3.84
C LEU A 358 3.68 -3.90 -3.78
N LEU A 359 3.96 -4.58 -4.89
CA LEU A 359 3.98 -6.05 -4.93
C LEU A 359 5.07 -6.63 -4.02
N SER A 360 6.27 -6.02 -4.01
CA SER A 360 7.37 -6.43 -3.11
C SER A 360 7.01 -6.26 -1.64
N GLN A 361 6.35 -5.14 -1.30
CA GLN A 361 5.84 -4.89 0.04
C GLN A 361 4.76 -5.90 0.44
N LEU A 362 3.83 -6.21 -0.46
CA LEU A 362 2.79 -7.22 -0.23
C LEU A 362 3.39 -8.60 0.06
N ILE A 363 4.34 -9.06 -0.76
CA ILE A 363 5.06 -10.34 -0.55
C ILE A 363 5.77 -10.35 0.80
N SER A 364 6.43 -9.24 1.15
CA SER A 364 7.11 -9.11 2.45
C SER A 364 6.13 -9.21 3.61
N SER A 365 4.96 -8.58 3.51
CA SER A 365 3.89 -8.66 4.51
C SER A 365 3.32 -10.07 4.63
N PHE A 366 3.14 -10.81 3.52
CA PHE A 366 2.75 -12.22 3.58
C PHE A 366 3.77 -13.07 4.33
N LYS A 367 5.06 -12.90 4.04
CA LYS A 367 6.14 -13.61 4.74
C LYS A 367 6.15 -13.29 6.23
N GLN A 368 6.05 -12.00 6.59
CA GLN A 368 5.99 -11.57 7.99
C GLN A 368 4.78 -12.14 8.72
N MET A 369 3.60 -12.13 8.08
CA MET A 369 2.38 -12.69 8.66
C MET A 369 2.48 -14.20 8.83
N ARG A 370 3.00 -14.92 7.83
CA ARG A 370 3.26 -16.36 7.94
C ARG A 370 4.18 -16.66 9.11
N THR A 371 5.34 -15.99 9.17
CA THR A 371 6.30 -16.18 10.28
C THR A 371 5.66 -15.88 11.63
N LYS A 372 4.84 -14.82 11.74
CA LYS A 372 4.09 -14.50 12.96
C LYS A 372 3.16 -15.65 13.37
N PHE A 373 2.41 -16.22 12.44
CA PHE A 373 1.47 -17.31 12.76
C PHE A 373 2.16 -18.61 13.11
N VAL A 374 3.22 -19.00 12.39
CA VAL A 374 4.03 -20.16 12.77
C VAL A 374 4.66 -19.93 14.14
N HIS A 375 5.05 -18.69 14.47
CA HIS A 375 5.51 -18.32 15.81
C HIS A 375 4.45 -18.57 16.86
N MET A 376 3.24 -18.08 16.65
CA MET A 376 2.13 -18.28 17.58
C MET A 376 1.79 -19.76 17.80
N LYS A 377 2.04 -20.63 16.81
CA LYS A 377 1.83 -22.08 16.92
C LYS A 377 2.90 -22.80 17.77
N LEU A 378 4.19 -22.53 17.55
CA LEU A 378 5.27 -23.30 18.22
C LEU A 378 5.85 -22.61 19.46
N CYS A 379 5.57 -21.32 19.69
CA CYS A 379 6.16 -20.55 20.78
C CYS A 379 5.10 -19.96 21.70
N LYS A 380 5.22 -20.27 23.01
CA LYS A 380 4.32 -19.76 24.06
C LYS A 380 4.43 -18.25 24.30
N LYS A 381 5.58 -17.64 24.00
CA LYS A 381 5.83 -16.21 24.23
C LYS A 381 5.90 -15.44 22.91
N PRO A 382 5.26 -14.27 22.78
CA PRO A 382 5.24 -13.49 21.55
C PRO A 382 6.62 -12.92 21.16
N LYS A 383 7.55 -12.82 22.11
CA LYS A 383 8.94 -12.39 21.88
C LYS A 383 9.88 -13.16 22.81
N HIS A 384 10.95 -13.74 22.26
CA HIS A 384 12.02 -14.37 23.02
C HIS A 384 13.37 -14.27 22.26
N LYS A 385 14.48 -14.33 23.00
CA LYS A 385 15.84 -14.00 22.49
C LYS A 385 16.39 -15.04 21.51
N ASN A 386 16.13 -16.33 21.76
CA ASN A 386 16.66 -17.45 20.97
C ASN A 386 15.60 -18.01 20.00
N CYS A 387 14.83 -17.11 19.41
CA CYS A 387 13.78 -17.46 18.48
C CYS A 387 14.38 -17.81 17.11
N LYS A 388 14.40 -19.10 16.74
CA LYS A 388 14.92 -19.60 15.45
C LYS A 388 14.12 -19.13 14.21
N TYR A 389 13.11 -18.27 14.39
CA TYR A 389 12.15 -17.89 13.35
C TYR A 389 12.70 -17.01 12.23
N ALA A 390 13.81 -16.30 12.46
CA ALA A 390 14.48 -15.58 11.38
C ALA A 390 14.99 -16.53 10.28
N LEU A 391 15.41 -17.75 10.67
CA LEU A 391 15.97 -18.77 9.78
C LEU A 391 14.89 -19.47 8.94
N ILE A 392 13.65 -19.59 9.45
CA ILE A 392 12.54 -20.25 8.76
C ILE A 392 11.61 -19.27 8.02
N SER A 393 11.99 -17.99 7.89
CA SER A 393 11.16 -16.98 7.24
C SER A 393 10.88 -17.25 5.76
N HIS A 394 11.71 -18.06 5.10
CA HIS A 394 11.55 -18.51 3.73
C HIS A 394 10.79 -19.83 3.61
N HIS A 395 10.66 -20.59 4.70
CA HIS A 395 10.03 -21.91 4.66
C HIS A 395 8.53 -21.84 4.40
N HIS A 396 8.05 -22.78 3.60
CA HIS A 396 6.64 -22.92 3.29
C HIS A 396 5.85 -23.37 4.51
N ASP A 397 4.65 -22.81 4.64
CA ASP A 397 3.61 -23.25 5.57
C ASP A 397 2.27 -23.06 4.85
N ASN A 398 1.33 -23.98 5.07
CA ASN A 398 0.05 -24.01 4.37
C ASN A 398 -0.90 -22.87 4.77
N ILE A 399 -0.50 -21.98 5.69
CA ILE A 399 -1.23 -20.74 6.02
C ILE A 399 -1.64 -19.93 4.78
N PHE A 400 -0.86 -19.89 3.70
CA PHE A 400 -1.21 -19.10 2.50
C PHE A 400 -1.27 -19.97 1.24
N GLY A 401 -1.81 -21.18 1.38
CA GLY A 401 -1.97 -22.14 0.30
C GLY A 401 -0.92 -23.24 0.32
N ASN A 402 -1.11 -24.23 -0.53
CA ASN A 402 -0.28 -25.43 -0.59
C ASN A 402 1.08 -25.18 -1.25
N VAL A 403 1.98 -26.17 -1.15
CA VAL A 403 3.25 -26.14 -1.87
C VAL A 403 2.99 -25.85 -3.34
N TYR A 404 3.77 -24.94 -3.93
CA TYR A 404 3.56 -24.56 -5.32
C TYR A 404 3.76 -25.76 -6.24
N ALA A 405 2.68 -26.19 -6.89
CA ALA A 405 2.72 -27.14 -7.98
C ALA A 405 2.47 -26.39 -9.29
N ASN A 406 3.26 -26.66 -10.32
CA ASN A 406 3.13 -26.03 -11.64
C ASN A 406 1.97 -26.62 -12.46
N ASN A 407 0.97 -27.22 -11.80
CA ASN A 407 -0.13 -27.91 -12.47
C ASN A 407 -1.19 -26.88 -12.88
N LEU A 408 -1.36 -26.76 -14.20
CA LEU A 408 -2.42 -25.99 -14.86
C LEU A 408 -3.82 -26.62 -14.69
N LEU A 409 -3.90 -27.79 -14.05
CA LEU A 409 -5.15 -28.45 -13.66
C LEU A 409 -5.36 -28.18 -12.18
N SER A 410 -6.05 -27.10 -11.87
CA SER A 410 -6.61 -26.88 -10.54
C SER A 410 -7.47 -28.10 -10.20
N SER A 411 -7.18 -28.75 -9.08
CA SER A 411 -8.12 -29.67 -8.45
C SER A 411 -9.41 -28.89 -8.19
N ASP A 412 -10.56 -29.50 -8.50
CA ASP A 412 -11.91 -28.93 -8.31
C ASP A 412 -12.28 -28.64 -6.84
N SER A 413 -11.33 -28.76 -5.89
CA SER A 413 -11.50 -28.27 -4.53
C SER A 413 -11.22 -26.76 -4.49
N ASN A 414 -12.29 -25.98 -4.49
CA ASN A 414 -12.33 -24.51 -4.38
C ASN A 414 -11.60 -23.89 -3.16
N GLU A 415 -10.86 -24.66 -2.36
CA GLU A 415 -10.38 -24.21 -1.05
C GLU A 415 -8.85 -24.07 -0.93
N GLU A 416 -8.03 -24.72 -1.76
CA GLU A 416 -6.57 -24.71 -1.54
C GLU A 416 -5.75 -24.37 -2.78
N GLY A 417 -5.54 -23.07 -3.03
CA GLY A 417 -4.64 -22.58 -4.07
C GLY A 417 -3.15 -22.78 -3.73
N SER A 418 -2.27 -22.66 -4.74
CA SER A 418 -0.81 -22.68 -4.57
C SER A 418 -0.31 -21.53 -3.68
N CYS A 419 0.84 -21.72 -3.04
CA CYS A 419 1.50 -20.78 -2.14
C CYS A 419 1.46 -19.34 -2.68
N ALA A 420 0.71 -18.46 -2.01
CA ALA A 420 0.50 -17.09 -2.46
C ALA A 420 1.82 -16.31 -2.60
N ILE A 421 2.78 -16.55 -1.71
CA ILE A 421 4.12 -15.93 -1.76
C ILE A 421 4.83 -16.30 -3.07
N THR A 422 4.84 -17.59 -3.42
CA THR A 422 5.44 -18.07 -4.66
C THR A 422 4.68 -17.56 -5.88
N THR A 423 3.35 -17.60 -5.87
CA THR A 423 2.50 -17.11 -6.95
C THR A 423 2.73 -15.63 -7.25
N LEU A 424 2.83 -14.79 -6.21
CA LEU A 424 3.14 -13.37 -6.34
C LEU A 424 4.59 -13.15 -6.78
N PHE A 425 5.55 -13.91 -6.25
CA PHE A 425 6.95 -13.81 -6.67
C PHE A 425 7.16 -14.24 -8.13
N MET A 426 6.38 -15.20 -8.62
CA MET A 426 6.37 -15.60 -10.04
C MET A 426 5.95 -14.47 -10.98
N VAL A 427 5.21 -13.46 -10.52
CA VAL A 427 4.94 -12.25 -11.32
C VAL A 427 6.25 -11.56 -11.68
N PHE A 428 7.18 -11.41 -10.74
CA PHE A 428 8.49 -10.82 -11.02
C PHE A 428 9.28 -11.63 -12.03
N THR A 429 9.29 -12.97 -11.90
CA THR A 429 9.92 -13.86 -12.87
C THR A 429 9.36 -13.66 -14.28
N ARG A 430 8.05 -13.38 -14.43
CA ARG A 430 7.43 -13.07 -15.73
C ARG A 430 7.79 -11.69 -16.27
N LEU A 431 8.03 -10.72 -15.39
CA LEU A 431 8.50 -9.37 -15.77
C LEU A 431 9.96 -9.35 -16.23
N LEU A 432 10.75 -10.38 -15.90
CA LEU A 432 12.10 -10.60 -16.41
C LEU A 432 12.07 -11.30 -17.78
N SER A 433 11.47 -10.64 -18.79
CA SER A 433 11.52 -11.10 -20.18
C SER A 433 12.70 -10.49 -20.94
N ASP A 434 13.07 -11.13 -22.04
CA ASP A 434 14.05 -10.64 -23.03
C ASP A 434 13.64 -9.30 -23.65
N GLN A 435 12.34 -9.08 -23.80
CA GLN A 435 11.76 -7.85 -24.32
C GLN A 435 11.51 -6.78 -23.24
N ALA A 436 11.89 -7.06 -21.98
CA ALA A 436 11.65 -6.12 -20.89
C ALA A 436 12.65 -4.96 -20.92
N GLU A 437 12.12 -3.77 -20.73
CA GLU A 437 12.92 -2.55 -20.59
C GLU A 437 13.92 -2.64 -19.43
N ARG A 438 15.16 -2.18 -19.65
CA ARG A 438 16.27 -2.29 -18.68
C ARG A 438 15.91 -1.78 -17.29
N GLU A 439 15.24 -0.62 -17.20
CA GLU A 439 14.84 -0.05 -15.91
C GLU A 439 13.81 -0.95 -15.20
N VAL A 440 12.88 -1.56 -15.93
CA VAL A 440 11.90 -2.51 -15.36
C VAL A 440 12.60 -3.76 -14.85
N VAL A 441 13.56 -4.29 -15.61
CA VAL A 441 14.39 -5.45 -15.22
C VAL A 441 15.15 -5.15 -13.92
N VAL A 442 15.88 -4.04 -13.86
CA VAL A 442 16.67 -3.65 -12.68
C VAL A 442 15.77 -3.48 -11.46
N ARG A 443 14.64 -2.77 -11.60
CA ARG A 443 13.71 -2.57 -10.48
C ARG A 443 13.04 -3.86 -10.02
N THR A 444 12.74 -4.75 -10.95
CA THR A 444 12.20 -6.08 -10.65
C THR A 444 13.21 -6.91 -9.86
N MET A 445 14.47 -7.00 -10.31
CA MET A 445 15.53 -7.70 -9.58
C MET A 445 15.76 -7.11 -8.17
N GLN A 446 15.78 -5.79 -8.04
CA GLN A 446 15.87 -5.12 -6.73
C GLN A 446 14.70 -5.45 -5.81
N ALA A 447 13.47 -5.45 -6.35
CA ALA A 447 12.27 -5.82 -5.61
C ALA A 447 12.30 -7.29 -5.15
N MET A 448 12.75 -8.21 -6.02
CA MET A 448 12.94 -9.63 -5.70
C MET A 448 13.96 -9.82 -4.59
N MET A 449 15.12 -9.15 -4.68
CA MET A 449 16.12 -9.17 -3.61
C MET A 449 15.58 -8.57 -2.30
N THR A 450 14.63 -7.63 -2.34
CA THR A 450 14.11 -7.00 -1.13
C THR A 450 13.11 -7.90 -0.41
N CYS A 451 12.13 -8.46 -1.12
CA CYS A 451 11.09 -9.28 -0.50
C CYS A 451 11.52 -10.74 -0.29
N GLY A 452 12.40 -11.24 -1.15
CA GLY A 452 12.74 -12.66 -1.25
C GLY A 452 11.54 -13.53 -1.63
N THR A 453 11.78 -14.83 -1.74
CA THR A 453 10.77 -15.83 -2.11
C THR A 453 10.46 -16.81 -0.97
N CYS A 454 9.58 -17.77 -1.25
CA CYS A 454 9.31 -18.97 -0.45
C CYS A 454 10.15 -20.15 -0.97
N CYS A 455 10.53 -21.09 -0.10
CA CYS A 455 11.32 -22.26 -0.47
C CYS A 455 10.63 -23.18 -1.50
N CYS A 456 9.31 -23.11 -1.67
CA CYS A 456 8.59 -23.85 -2.72
C CYS A 456 8.66 -23.20 -4.11
N PHE A 457 9.47 -22.15 -4.29
CA PHE A 457 9.61 -21.48 -5.57
C PHE A 457 10.39 -22.32 -6.60
N PRO A 458 9.93 -22.43 -7.85
CA PRO A 458 10.61 -23.21 -8.88
C PRO A 458 11.88 -22.49 -9.39
N ALA A 459 13.03 -22.80 -8.77
CA ALA A 459 14.34 -22.21 -9.08
C ALA A 459 14.67 -22.16 -10.58
N SER A 460 14.40 -23.23 -11.32
CA SER A 460 14.64 -23.33 -12.77
C SER A 460 13.96 -22.25 -13.59
N SER A 461 12.77 -21.80 -13.16
CA SER A 461 12.03 -20.72 -13.82
C SER A 461 12.73 -19.37 -13.68
N LEU A 462 13.39 -19.12 -12.55
CA LEU A 462 14.17 -17.89 -12.36
C LEU A 462 15.51 -17.96 -13.07
N ILE A 463 16.24 -19.07 -12.95
CA ILE A 463 17.55 -19.26 -13.57
C ILE A 463 17.43 -19.01 -15.07
N SER A 464 16.53 -19.73 -15.76
CA SER A 464 16.35 -19.60 -17.21
C SER A 464 16.03 -18.17 -17.66
N ARG A 465 15.29 -17.39 -16.87
CA ARG A 465 14.96 -15.98 -17.18
C ARG A 465 16.16 -15.07 -16.97
N ILE A 466 16.84 -15.20 -15.83
CA ILE A 466 18.02 -14.39 -15.51
C ILE A 466 19.13 -14.62 -16.52
N LEU A 467 19.40 -15.87 -16.92
CA LEU A 467 20.40 -16.18 -17.94
C LEU A 467 20.17 -15.41 -19.24
N LYS A 468 18.93 -15.42 -19.74
CA LYS A 468 18.57 -14.68 -20.97
C LYS A 468 18.82 -13.19 -20.81
N VAL A 469 18.40 -12.63 -19.67
CA VAL A 469 18.60 -11.21 -19.36
C VAL A 469 20.08 -10.85 -19.29
N ILE A 470 20.90 -11.61 -18.56
CA ILE A 470 22.33 -11.29 -18.38
C ILE A 470 23.13 -11.47 -19.67
N GLN A 471 22.78 -12.42 -20.54
CA GLN A 471 23.45 -12.60 -21.84
C GLN A 471 23.32 -11.35 -22.72
N GLN A 472 22.20 -10.64 -22.62
CA GLN A 472 21.85 -9.51 -23.47
C GLN A 472 22.10 -8.13 -22.82
N SER A 473 22.67 -8.09 -21.61
CA SER A 473 22.76 -6.87 -20.81
C SER A 473 24.19 -6.42 -20.50
N ASP A 474 24.31 -5.18 -19.98
CA ASP A 474 25.56 -4.61 -19.49
C ASP A 474 26.05 -5.26 -18.18
N THR A 475 27.28 -4.92 -17.77
CA THR A 475 27.93 -5.45 -16.55
C THR A 475 27.12 -5.19 -15.28
N LYS A 476 26.38 -4.08 -15.19
CA LYS A 476 25.61 -3.75 -13.99
C LYS A 476 24.42 -4.69 -13.81
N VAL A 477 23.66 -4.92 -14.88
CA VAL A 477 22.52 -5.85 -14.87
C VAL A 477 23.01 -7.29 -14.71
N LYS A 478 24.14 -7.66 -15.33
CA LYS A 478 24.81 -8.97 -15.13
C LYS A 478 25.11 -9.22 -13.66
N ASN A 479 25.79 -8.30 -13.00
CA ASN A 479 26.14 -8.43 -11.58
C ASN A 479 24.89 -8.49 -10.69
N LEU A 480 23.86 -7.70 -11.00
CA LEU A 480 22.60 -7.72 -10.27
C LEU A 480 21.87 -9.06 -10.41
N GLY A 481 21.85 -9.63 -11.61
CA GLY A 481 21.28 -10.95 -11.88
C GLY A 481 22.01 -12.07 -11.12
N LEU A 482 23.34 -12.04 -11.11
CA LEU A 482 24.15 -13.01 -10.36
C LEU A 482 23.93 -12.90 -8.85
N LEU A 483 23.88 -11.68 -8.29
CA LEU A 483 23.57 -11.46 -6.87
C LEU A 483 22.16 -11.94 -6.50
N LEU A 484 21.19 -11.76 -7.39
CA LEU A 484 19.84 -12.27 -7.17
C LEU A 484 19.82 -13.80 -7.17
N LEU A 485 20.51 -14.47 -8.10
CA LEU A 485 20.62 -15.93 -8.10
C LEU A 485 21.33 -16.44 -6.85
N GLU A 486 22.44 -15.81 -6.44
CA GLU A 486 23.15 -16.14 -5.21
C GLU A 486 22.19 -16.07 -4.01
N LYS A 487 21.51 -14.94 -3.86
CA LYS A 487 20.58 -14.73 -2.75
C LYS A 487 19.42 -15.73 -2.78
N THR A 488 18.68 -15.80 -3.89
CA THR A 488 17.43 -16.56 -3.95
C THR A 488 17.67 -18.06 -3.95
N ILE A 489 18.58 -18.59 -4.78
CA ILE A 489 18.77 -20.04 -4.89
C ILE A 489 19.48 -20.61 -3.65
N TYR A 490 20.54 -19.96 -3.21
CA TYR A 490 21.37 -20.52 -2.15
C TYR A 490 20.84 -20.21 -0.76
N ARG A 491 20.38 -18.98 -0.50
CA ARG A 491 19.96 -18.55 0.84
C ARG A 491 18.48 -18.75 1.12
N GLU A 492 17.62 -18.60 0.11
CA GLU A 492 16.16 -18.61 0.32
C GLU A 492 15.51 -19.95 -0.02
N VAL A 493 15.94 -20.61 -1.10
CA VAL A 493 15.44 -21.93 -1.49
C VAL A 493 16.21 -23.07 -0.80
N GLY A 494 17.40 -22.80 -0.25
CA GLY A 494 18.11 -23.73 0.64
C GLY A 494 19.11 -24.65 -0.05
N ALA A 495 19.80 -24.19 -1.10
CA ALA A 495 20.77 -25.04 -1.81
C ALA A 495 22.07 -25.35 -1.01
N ILE A 496 22.35 -24.67 0.12
CA ILE A 496 23.60 -24.84 0.88
C ILE A 496 23.41 -25.42 2.29
N ASP A 497 22.36 -25.00 3.02
CA ASP A 497 22.29 -25.24 4.47
C ASP A 497 21.37 -26.42 4.86
N LEU A 498 21.92 -27.41 5.56
CA LEU A 498 21.23 -28.65 5.97
C LEU A 498 20.30 -28.45 7.17
N GLU A 499 20.53 -27.42 8.00
CA GLU A 499 19.70 -27.16 9.18
C GLU A 499 18.35 -26.51 8.84
N SER A 500 18.12 -26.11 7.58
CA SER A 500 16.96 -25.34 7.14
C SER A 500 16.14 -26.04 6.04
N MET A 501 15.89 -27.34 6.16
CA MET A 501 14.99 -28.04 5.23
C MET A 501 13.52 -27.83 5.63
N CYS A 502 12.69 -27.41 4.67
CA CYS A 502 11.27 -27.22 4.92
C CYS A 502 10.52 -28.57 4.91
N GLN A 503 10.00 -28.98 6.07
CA GLN A 503 9.25 -30.23 6.22
C GLN A 503 8.03 -30.31 5.29
N ASN A 504 7.32 -29.20 5.08
CA ASN A 504 6.15 -29.14 4.22
C ASN A 504 6.47 -29.32 2.73
N CYS A 505 7.65 -28.89 2.27
CA CYS A 505 8.06 -29.03 0.87
C CYS A 505 8.69 -30.39 0.55
N VAL A 506 9.29 -31.04 1.56
CA VAL A 506 10.06 -32.27 1.35
C VAL A 506 9.17 -33.51 1.44
N ASN A 507 8.02 -33.46 2.10
CA ASN A 507 6.99 -34.53 2.14
C ASN A 507 7.55 -35.95 2.33
N VAL A 508 8.55 -36.11 3.19
CA VAL A 508 9.10 -37.41 3.56
C VAL A 508 8.64 -37.76 4.98
N PRO A 509 7.87 -38.85 5.19
CA PRO A 509 7.53 -39.32 6.54
C PRO A 509 8.82 -39.62 7.32
N GLU A 510 8.83 -39.35 8.63
CA GLU A 510 10.05 -39.37 9.45
C GLU A 510 10.87 -40.67 9.40
N LYS A 511 10.25 -41.79 8.98
CA LYS A 511 10.90 -43.10 8.83
C LYS A 511 11.67 -43.31 7.52
N ASP A 512 11.43 -42.52 6.47
CA ASP A 512 12.03 -42.70 5.13
C ASP A 512 12.96 -41.56 4.72
N ARG A 513 13.50 -40.79 5.69
CA ARG A 513 14.54 -39.78 5.44
C ARG A 513 15.87 -40.43 5.05
N SER A 514 15.88 -41.14 3.93
CA SER A 514 17.12 -41.50 3.25
C SER A 514 17.75 -40.22 2.70
N PHE A 515 19.07 -40.11 2.84
CA PHE A 515 19.87 -39.00 2.33
C PHE A 515 19.60 -38.72 0.83
N SER A 516 19.12 -39.72 0.08
CA SER A 516 18.89 -39.68 -1.37
C SER A 516 17.81 -38.72 -1.85
N ASP A 517 16.67 -38.59 -1.16
CA ASP A 517 15.61 -37.66 -1.60
C ASP A 517 15.90 -36.21 -1.15
N LEU A 518 16.61 -36.04 -0.03
CA LEU A 518 17.19 -34.76 0.40
C LEU A 518 18.17 -34.21 -0.64
N THR A 519 18.93 -35.09 -1.29
CA THR A 519 19.78 -34.72 -2.42
C THR A 519 18.97 -34.35 -3.66
N LYS A 520 17.86 -34.99 -4.02
CA LYS A 520 17.20 -34.75 -5.32
C LYS A 520 16.73 -33.30 -5.56
N HIS A 521 16.09 -32.62 -4.61
CA HIS A 521 15.67 -31.22 -4.82
C HIS A 521 16.86 -30.26 -4.85
N ARG A 522 17.85 -30.50 -3.99
CA ARG A 522 19.08 -29.71 -3.88
C ARG A 522 19.98 -29.91 -5.10
N TRP A 523 20.16 -31.15 -5.54
CA TRP A 523 20.79 -31.53 -6.80
C TRP A 523 19.99 -31.02 -7.97
N ALA A 524 18.65 -31.08 -8.01
CA ALA A 524 17.91 -30.46 -9.11
C ALA A 524 18.12 -28.94 -9.18
N CYS A 525 18.26 -28.24 -8.04
CA CYS A 525 18.60 -26.82 -8.01
C CYS A 525 20.07 -26.57 -8.42
N LEU A 526 21.01 -27.40 -7.97
CA LEU A 526 22.44 -27.29 -8.27
C LEU A 526 22.78 -27.76 -9.67
N GLU A 527 22.15 -28.80 -10.21
CA GLU A 527 22.20 -29.28 -11.59
C GLU A 527 21.55 -28.26 -12.51
N ALA A 528 20.34 -27.76 -12.18
CA ALA A 528 19.76 -26.66 -12.93
C ALA A 528 20.65 -25.42 -12.89
N PHE A 529 21.44 -25.20 -11.84
CA PHE A 529 22.44 -24.13 -11.83
C PHE A 529 23.66 -24.50 -12.68
N GLN A 530 24.25 -25.68 -12.50
CA GLN A 530 25.45 -26.15 -13.20
C GLN A 530 25.23 -26.31 -14.71
N VAL A 531 24.17 -26.97 -15.15
CA VAL A 531 23.84 -27.16 -16.58
C VAL A 531 23.68 -25.81 -17.28
N ASN A 532 23.06 -24.85 -16.61
CA ASN A 532 22.83 -23.50 -17.13
C ASN A 532 24.06 -22.59 -17.01
N MET A 533 24.94 -22.83 -16.04
CA MET A 533 26.18 -22.08 -15.84
C MET A 533 27.34 -22.59 -16.71
N ILE A 534 27.33 -23.85 -17.13
CA ILE A 534 28.25 -24.38 -18.14
C ILE A 534 28.09 -23.59 -19.46
N GLN A 535 26.86 -23.16 -19.80
CA GLN A 535 26.62 -22.24 -20.92
C GLN A 535 27.19 -20.82 -20.69
N LEU A 536 27.45 -20.44 -19.44
CA LEU A 536 28.03 -19.14 -19.06
C LEU A 536 29.54 -19.19 -18.79
N CYS A 537 30.19 -20.36 -18.78
CA CYS A 537 31.64 -20.49 -18.54
C CYS A 537 32.53 -19.77 -19.57
N ALA A 538 31.96 -19.18 -20.62
CA ALA A 538 32.61 -18.21 -21.50
C ALA A 538 32.71 -16.78 -20.91
N LEU A 539 32.11 -16.50 -19.75
CA LEU A 539 32.15 -15.20 -19.09
C LEU A 539 33.17 -15.20 -17.92
N PRO A 540 34.18 -14.29 -17.91
CA PRO A 540 35.28 -14.30 -16.94
C PRO A 540 34.86 -14.09 -15.47
N PHE A 541 33.63 -13.65 -15.21
CA PHE A 541 33.09 -13.45 -13.85
C PHE A 541 32.52 -14.71 -13.19
N VAL A 542 32.23 -15.76 -13.97
CA VAL A 542 31.68 -17.01 -13.44
C VAL A 542 32.71 -17.76 -12.60
N SER A 543 34.00 -17.65 -12.94
CA SER A 543 35.09 -18.24 -12.14
C SER A 543 35.19 -17.59 -10.76
N THR A 544 34.83 -16.31 -10.61
CA THR A 544 34.86 -15.62 -9.31
C THR A 544 33.72 -16.07 -8.40
N LEU A 545 32.54 -16.32 -8.97
CA LEU A 545 31.44 -16.96 -8.23
C LEU A 545 31.87 -18.38 -7.78
N PHE A 546 32.53 -19.12 -8.69
CA PHE A 546 33.09 -20.45 -8.41
C PHE A 546 34.21 -20.45 -7.36
N SER A 547 35.04 -19.40 -7.29
CA SER A 547 36.10 -19.28 -6.28
C SER A 547 35.60 -18.86 -4.89
N ARG A 548 34.37 -18.35 -4.82
CA ARG A 548 33.70 -18.01 -3.55
C ARG A 548 32.83 -19.15 -3.01
N PHE A 549 32.55 -20.16 -3.84
CA PHE A 549 32.12 -21.49 -3.42
C PHE A 549 33.34 -22.29 -2.96
#